data_AF-A0A815P8S9-F1
#
_entry.id   AF-A0A815P8S9-F1
#
_cell.length_a   1.000
_cell.length_b   1.000
_cell.length_c   1.000
_cell.angle_alpha   90.00
_cell.angle_beta   90.00
_cell.angle_gamma   90.00
#
_symmetry.space_group_name_H-M   'P 1'
#
loop_
_entity.id
_entity.type
_entity.pdbx_description
1 polymer ?
#
loop_
_entity_poly.entity_id
_entity_poly.type
_entity_poly.pdbx_seq_one_letter_code
_entity_poly.pdbx_strand_id
1 'polypeptide(L)'
;MNLSPPSPHNHYRRRHRPRHHSSHPHKRHSTENDQQRTNYIIDTFLKNFTNDIRENPKGWRNRFHKMAANEFSFYRGSAVLFYRDMLYDSKHDRWLKNCKEASHVFIHGDLHGENFGTYIDRHGIINFDVNDFDEGYVGPFTWDVKRLVASINLITYSKAYSDEKIAQLIRCLVSSY
;
A
#
# COMPACT_ATOMS: atom_id res chain seq x y z
N MET A 1 -10.91 -77.92 8.78
CA MET A 1 -11.46 -76.59 8.45
C MET A 1 -10.30 -75.60 8.50
N ASN A 2 -9.88 -75.12 7.33
CA ASN A 2 -8.80 -74.15 7.16
C ASN A 2 -9.28 -72.76 7.60
N LEU A 3 -8.57 -72.13 8.53
CA LEU A 3 -8.71 -70.69 8.80
C LEU A 3 -7.30 -70.09 8.74
N SER A 4 -7.08 -69.28 7.71
CA SER A 4 -5.85 -68.52 7.47
C SER A 4 -5.60 -67.50 8.60
N PRO A 5 -4.34 -67.22 8.97
CA PRO A 5 -4.02 -66.14 9.90
C PRO A 5 -4.13 -64.75 9.24
N PRO A 6 -4.44 -63.69 9.99
CA PRO A 6 -4.61 -62.34 9.47
C PRO A 6 -3.26 -61.64 9.18
N SER A 7 -3.27 -60.79 8.15
CA SER A 7 -2.14 -60.02 7.63
C SER A 7 -1.62 -58.95 8.62
N PRO A 8 -0.30 -58.69 8.70
CA PRO A 8 0.24 -57.69 9.62
C PRO A 8 -0.01 -56.25 9.15
N HIS A 9 -0.40 -55.41 10.10
CA HIS A 9 -0.68 -53.98 9.99
C HIS A 9 0.45 -53.21 9.30
N ASN A 10 0.10 -52.50 8.22
CA ASN A 10 0.98 -51.61 7.49
C ASN A 10 1.15 -50.29 8.27
N HIS A 11 2.33 -50.07 8.84
CA HIS A 11 2.69 -48.79 9.47
C HIS A 11 2.67 -47.68 8.41
N TYR A 12 1.64 -46.82 8.44
CA TYR A 12 1.63 -45.57 7.69
C TYR A 12 2.71 -44.63 8.25
N ARG A 13 3.90 -44.73 7.67
CA ARG A 13 4.98 -43.74 7.80
C ARG A 13 4.47 -42.43 7.17
N ARG A 14 3.99 -41.49 7.99
CA ARG A 14 3.66 -40.12 7.55
C ARG A 14 4.93 -39.49 6.98
N ARG A 15 5.06 -39.52 5.64
CA ARG A 15 6.07 -38.73 4.94
C ARG A 15 5.70 -37.26 5.10
N HIS A 16 6.46 -36.53 5.91
CA HIS A 16 6.46 -35.08 5.89
C HIS A 16 6.77 -34.62 4.46
N ARG A 17 5.76 -34.12 3.74
CA ARG A 17 5.98 -33.39 2.50
C ARG A 17 6.65 -32.05 2.84
N PRO A 18 7.74 -31.66 2.15
CA PRO A 18 8.29 -30.32 2.30
C PRO A 18 7.22 -29.30 1.86
N ARG A 19 7.04 -28.25 2.65
CA ARG A 19 6.19 -27.11 2.28
C ARG A 19 6.79 -26.44 1.05
N HIS A 20 6.13 -26.60 -0.10
CA HIS A 20 6.39 -25.77 -1.26
C HIS A 20 6.18 -24.31 -0.86
N HIS A 21 7.27 -23.54 -0.83
CA HIS A 21 7.17 -22.09 -0.92
C HIS A 21 6.62 -21.80 -2.32
N SER A 22 5.34 -21.41 -2.40
CA SER A 22 4.79 -20.85 -3.63
C SER A 22 5.45 -19.48 -3.82
N SER A 23 6.52 -19.46 -4.61
CA SER A 23 7.01 -18.24 -5.24
C SER A 23 5.88 -17.72 -6.13
N HIS A 24 5.13 -16.73 -5.63
CA HIS A 24 4.18 -15.97 -6.44
C HIS A 24 4.95 -15.43 -7.66
N PRO A 25 4.58 -15.80 -8.89
CA PRO A 25 5.29 -15.30 -10.05
C PRO A 25 4.92 -13.83 -10.24
N HIS A 26 5.84 -12.93 -9.86
CA HIS A 26 5.79 -11.56 -10.35
C HIS A 26 5.81 -11.63 -11.87
N LYS A 27 4.69 -11.27 -12.52
CA LYS A 27 4.67 -11.04 -13.98
C LYS A 27 5.78 -10.06 -14.29
N ARG A 28 6.80 -10.50 -15.03
CA ARG A 28 7.87 -9.62 -15.51
C ARG A 28 7.22 -8.58 -16.42
N HIS A 29 7.20 -7.33 -15.99
CA HIS A 29 6.86 -6.21 -16.87
C HIS A 29 7.89 -6.19 -18.03
N SER A 30 7.46 -5.80 -19.23
CA SER A 30 8.40 -5.60 -20.33
C SER A 30 9.33 -4.44 -19.98
N THR A 31 10.61 -4.54 -20.33
CA THR A 31 11.62 -3.49 -20.06
C THR A 31 11.22 -2.13 -20.64
N GLU A 32 10.48 -2.13 -21.75
CA GLU A 32 9.93 -0.93 -22.37
C GLU A 32 8.85 -0.26 -21.49
N ASN A 33 8.00 -1.05 -20.81
CA ASN A 33 7.01 -0.54 -19.87
C ASN A 33 7.69 0.05 -18.61
N ASP A 34 8.76 -0.59 -18.14
CA ASP A 34 9.54 -0.10 -17.00
C ASP A 34 10.25 1.22 -17.31
N GLN A 35 10.79 1.37 -18.53
CA GLN A 35 11.41 2.63 -18.95
C GLN A 35 10.37 3.75 -19.11
N GLN A 36 9.22 3.45 -19.72
CA GLN A 36 8.11 4.40 -19.82
C GLN A 36 7.64 4.86 -18.44
N ARG A 37 7.50 3.92 -17.50
CA ARG A 37 7.11 4.24 -16.13
C ARG A 37 8.16 5.09 -15.42
N THR A 38 9.43 4.78 -15.58
CA THR A 38 10.55 5.58 -15.04
C THR A 38 10.50 7.02 -15.54
N ASN A 39 10.33 7.20 -16.86
CA ASN A 39 10.23 8.53 -17.46
C ASN A 39 9.02 9.30 -16.92
N TYR A 40 7.88 8.64 -16.75
CA TYR A 40 6.68 9.25 -16.18
C TYR A 40 6.88 9.71 -14.73
N ILE A 41 7.59 8.92 -13.91
CA ILE A 41 7.94 9.30 -12.53
C ILE A 41 8.83 10.54 -12.56
N ILE A 42 9.92 10.52 -13.34
CA ILE A 42 10.86 11.66 -13.43
C ILE A 42 10.12 12.93 -13.90
N ASP A 43 9.32 12.83 -14.96
CA ASP A 43 8.53 13.94 -15.49
C ASP A 43 7.56 14.51 -14.45
N THR A 44 6.90 13.66 -13.67
CA THR A 44 6.01 14.08 -12.59
C THR A 44 6.76 14.91 -11.54
N PHE A 45 7.94 14.46 -11.12
CA PHE A 45 8.73 15.19 -10.13
C PHE A 45 9.27 16.50 -10.67
N LEU A 46 9.79 16.52 -11.91
CA LEU A 46 10.30 17.74 -12.52
C LEU A 46 9.19 18.76 -12.71
N LYS A 47 8.00 18.36 -13.19
CA LYS A 47 6.87 19.27 -13.38
C LYS A 47 6.41 19.93 -12.08
N ASN A 48 6.43 19.20 -10.97
CA ASN A 48 5.87 19.67 -9.72
C ASN A 48 6.88 20.35 -8.80
N PHE A 49 8.17 20.01 -8.90
CA PHE A 49 9.16 20.41 -7.89
C PHE A 49 10.41 21.09 -8.46
N THR A 50 10.46 21.42 -9.76
CA THR A 50 11.66 22.06 -10.35
C THR A 50 12.11 23.31 -9.59
N ASN A 51 11.17 24.18 -9.19
CA ASN A 51 11.52 25.41 -8.46
C ASN A 51 12.04 25.09 -7.06
N ASP A 52 11.34 24.23 -6.31
CA ASP A 52 11.76 23.81 -4.97
C ASP A 52 13.13 23.14 -4.97
N ILE A 53 13.42 22.31 -5.99
CA ILE A 53 14.73 21.66 -6.16
C ILE A 53 15.83 22.70 -6.39
N ARG A 54 15.54 23.77 -7.14
CA ARG A 54 16.48 24.87 -7.39
C ARG A 54 16.71 25.72 -6.15
N GLU A 55 15.65 26.00 -5.39
CA GLU A 55 15.70 26.81 -4.17
C GLU A 55 16.41 26.09 -3.03
N ASN A 56 16.18 24.78 -2.86
CA ASN A 56 16.81 23.98 -1.81
C ASN A 56 17.36 22.63 -2.31
N PRO A 57 18.48 22.63 -3.05
CA PRO A 57 19.05 21.41 -3.62
C PRO A 57 19.49 20.38 -2.56
N LYS A 58 20.01 20.84 -1.41
CA LYS A 58 20.46 19.96 -0.32
C LYS A 58 19.27 19.27 0.36
N GLY A 59 18.20 20.01 0.64
CA GLY A 59 16.97 19.47 1.21
C GLY A 59 16.35 18.40 0.31
N TRP A 60 16.27 18.68 -0.99
CA TRP A 60 15.75 17.71 -1.96
C TRP A 60 16.63 16.47 -2.14
N ARG A 61 17.97 16.61 -2.12
CA ARG A 61 18.86 15.44 -2.09
C ARG A 61 18.58 14.55 -0.88
N ASN A 62 18.40 15.14 0.31
CA ASN A 62 18.04 14.38 1.51
C ASN A 62 16.66 13.73 1.39
N ARG A 63 15.67 14.43 0.81
CA ARG A 63 14.33 13.86 0.54
C ARG A 63 14.42 12.64 -0.37
N PHE A 64 15.15 12.72 -1.48
CA PHE A 64 15.34 11.58 -2.38
C PHE A 64 16.07 10.42 -1.71
N HIS A 65 17.05 10.70 -0.86
CA HIS A 65 17.75 9.65 -0.10
C HIS A 65 16.80 8.91 0.87
N LYS A 66 15.94 9.66 1.59
CA LYS A 66 14.91 9.07 2.46
C LYS A 66 13.90 8.24 1.65
N MET A 67 13.46 8.74 0.50
CA MET A 67 12.53 8.02 -0.37
C MET A 67 13.12 6.70 -0.90
N ALA A 68 14.42 6.67 -1.18
CA ALA A 68 15.09 5.48 -1.69
C ALA A 68 15.30 4.37 -0.63
N ALA A 69 14.95 4.61 0.64
CA ALA A 69 15.21 3.68 1.73
C ALA A 69 14.39 2.38 1.63
N ASN A 70 13.13 2.45 1.17
CA ASN A 70 12.25 1.30 0.92
C ASN A 70 11.01 1.74 0.12
N GLU A 71 10.23 0.78 -0.35
CA GLU A 71 9.03 0.98 -1.18
C GLU A 71 7.98 1.83 -0.48
N PHE A 72 7.80 1.63 0.83
CA PHE A 72 6.86 2.43 1.62
C PHE A 72 7.33 3.89 1.74
N SER A 73 8.62 4.13 1.96
CA SER A 73 9.23 5.47 2.02
C SER A 73 9.12 6.21 0.69
N PHE A 74 9.33 5.49 -0.42
CA PHE A 74 9.07 6.01 -1.75
C PHE A 74 7.60 6.38 -1.91
N TYR A 75 6.69 5.47 -1.54
CA TYR A 75 5.24 5.65 -1.66
C TYR A 75 4.75 6.90 -0.90
N ARG A 76 5.08 7.04 0.39
CA ARG A 76 4.69 8.22 1.17
C ARG A 76 5.35 9.50 0.66
N GLY A 77 6.61 9.44 0.24
CA GLY A 77 7.35 10.61 -0.25
C GLY A 77 6.95 11.06 -1.66
N SER A 78 6.16 10.27 -2.38
CA SER A 78 5.74 10.49 -3.77
C SER A 78 4.23 10.72 -3.92
N ALA A 79 3.60 11.37 -2.93
CA ALA A 79 2.16 11.64 -2.91
C ALA A 79 1.57 12.14 -4.23
N VAL A 80 2.25 13.09 -4.87
CA VAL A 80 1.89 13.66 -6.17
C VAL A 80 1.76 12.60 -7.27
N LEU A 81 2.63 11.59 -7.28
CA LEU A 81 2.63 10.53 -8.28
C LEU A 81 1.38 9.66 -8.11
N PHE A 82 1.05 9.31 -6.86
CA PHE A 82 -0.16 8.56 -6.55
C PHE A 82 -1.42 9.28 -7.05
N TYR A 83 -1.57 10.58 -6.76
CA TYR A 83 -2.74 11.33 -7.21
C TYR A 83 -2.80 11.50 -8.71
N ARG A 84 -1.64 11.69 -9.36
CA ARG A 84 -1.56 11.72 -10.82
C ARG A 84 -2.04 10.40 -11.45
N ASP A 85 -1.69 9.26 -10.86
CA ASP A 85 -2.18 7.95 -11.29
C ASP A 85 -3.69 7.78 -11.03
N MET A 86 -4.19 8.27 -9.88
CA MET A 86 -5.62 8.23 -9.53
C MET A 86 -6.50 9.05 -10.49
N LEU A 87 -5.99 10.11 -11.09
CA LEU A 87 -6.72 10.86 -12.13
C LEU A 87 -7.04 9.99 -13.36
N TYR A 88 -6.20 9.01 -13.69
CA TYR A 88 -6.49 8.05 -14.76
C TYR A 88 -7.45 6.94 -14.30
N ASP A 89 -7.28 6.45 -13.06
CA ASP A 89 -8.09 5.35 -12.50
C ASP A 89 -9.53 5.77 -12.15
N SER A 90 -9.72 6.99 -11.64
CA SER A 90 -11.01 7.55 -11.21
C SER A 90 -12.10 7.51 -12.29
N LYS A 91 -11.73 7.58 -13.57
CA LYS A 91 -12.65 7.43 -14.73
C LYS A 91 -13.36 6.08 -14.76
N HIS A 92 -12.78 5.07 -14.13
CA HIS A 92 -13.26 3.70 -14.09
C HIS A 92 -13.79 3.30 -12.71
N ASP A 93 -13.73 4.20 -11.72
CA ASP A 93 -14.10 3.89 -10.34
C ASP A 93 -15.61 3.69 -10.20
N ARG A 94 -16.01 2.45 -9.98
CA ARG A 94 -17.42 2.05 -9.86
C ARG A 94 -18.15 2.75 -8.72
N TRP A 95 -17.43 3.13 -7.66
CA TRP A 95 -18.02 3.76 -6.47
C TRP A 95 -18.36 5.23 -6.73
N LEU A 96 -17.78 5.82 -7.78
CA LEU A 96 -18.03 7.20 -8.18
C LEU A 96 -19.06 7.32 -9.31
N LYS A 97 -19.30 6.23 -10.07
CA LYS A 97 -20.11 6.27 -11.30
C LYS A 97 -21.55 6.77 -11.15
N ASN A 98 -22.14 6.69 -9.95
CA ASN A 98 -23.53 7.10 -9.71
C ASN A 98 -23.72 7.90 -8.40
N CYS A 99 -22.65 8.42 -7.80
CA CYS A 99 -22.74 9.22 -6.59
C CYS A 99 -21.80 10.42 -6.72
N LYS A 100 -22.39 11.57 -7.04
CA LYS A 100 -21.64 12.81 -7.27
C LYS A 100 -21.09 13.35 -5.94
N GLU A 101 -21.83 13.15 -4.87
CA GLU A 101 -21.45 13.49 -3.50
C GLU A 101 -20.18 12.72 -3.08
N ALA A 102 -20.07 11.44 -3.44
CA ALA A 102 -18.89 10.63 -3.16
C ALA A 102 -17.62 11.09 -3.91
N SER A 103 -17.76 11.86 -4.99
CA SER A 103 -16.62 12.46 -5.71
C SER A 103 -16.22 13.86 -5.20
N HIS A 104 -16.99 14.43 -4.25
CA HIS A 104 -16.79 15.79 -3.74
C HIS A 104 -16.84 15.80 -2.20
N VAL A 105 -15.91 15.10 -1.56
CA VAL A 105 -15.72 15.14 -0.11
C VAL A 105 -14.37 15.74 0.23
N PHE A 106 -14.24 16.35 1.41
CA PHE A 106 -12.91 16.70 1.94
C PHE A 106 -12.17 15.41 2.25
N ILE A 107 -11.08 15.18 1.52
CA ILE A 107 -10.14 14.09 1.78
C ILE A 107 -8.91 14.63 2.49
N HIS A 108 -8.26 13.77 3.26
CA HIS A 108 -7.04 14.06 4.01
C HIS A 108 -5.89 14.42 3.07
N GLY A 109 -5.79 13.74 1.92
CA GLY A 109 -4.82 14.12 0.89
C GLY A 109 -3.39 13.60 1.11
N ASP A 110 -3.09 13.00 2.27
CA ASP A 110 -1.89 12.17 2.46
C ASP A 110 -2.16 10.94 3.34
N LEU A 111 -3.38 10.41 3.35
CA LEU A 111 -3.72 9.33 4.29
C LEU A 111 -2.89 8.06 4.08
N HIS A 112 -1.98 7.76 5.01
CA HIS A 112 -1.14 6.57 4.99
C HIS A 112 -0.83 6.08 6.42
N GLY A 113 -0.34 4.84 6.56
CA GLY A 113 -0.16 4.18 7.87
C GLY A 113 0.63 4.97 8.92
N GLU A 114 1.67 5.73 8.52
CA GLU A 114 2.45 6.57 9.45
C GLU A 114 1.81 7.93 9.78
N ASN A 115 0.68 8.30 9.16
CA ASN A 115 -0.08 9.49 9.56
C ASN A 115 -0.97 9.20 10.76
N PHE A 116 -1.13 7.93 11.14
CA PHE A 116 -1.76 7.57 12.39
C PHE A 116 -0.75 7.63 13.53
N GLY A 117 -1.04 8.47 14.52
CA GLY A 117 -0.19 8.66 15.68
C GLY A 117 -0.95 8.48 16.99
N THR A 118 -0.20 8.41 18.07
CA THR A 118 -0.75 8.58 19.41
C THR A 118 -0.24 9.88 20.00
N TYR A 119 -1.11 10.66 20.62
CA TYR A 119 -0.72 11.84 21.39
C TYR A 119 -1.46 11.85 22.72
N ILE A 120 -0.86 12.50 23.72
CA ILE A 120 -1.47 12.72 25.02
C ILE A 120 -2.11 14.11 25.00
N ASP A 121 -3.40 14.20 25.25
CA ASP A 121 -4.06 15.49 25.36
C ASP A 121 -3.73 16.21 26.68
N ARG A 122 -4.25 17.43 26.82
CA ARG A 122 -4.03 18.27 28.02
C ARG A 122 -4.54 17.64 29.33
N HIS A 123 -5.36 16.60 29.24
CA HIS A 123 -5.94 15.88 30.39
C HIS A 123 -5.23 14.55 30.67
N GLY A 124 -4.17 14.22 29.93
CA GLY A 124 -3.41 12.98 30.12
C GLY A 124 -4.02 11.77 29.39
N ILE A 125 -4.99 11.97 28.49
CA ILE A 125 -5.62 10.87 27.75
C ILE A 125 -4.84 10.57 26.48
N ILE A 126 -4.52 9.30 26.25
CA ILE A 126 -3.91 8.84 24.99
C ILE A 126 -5.00 8.79 23.92
N ASN A 127 -4.88 9.68 22.95
CA ASN A 127 -5.71 9.68 21.75
C ASN A 127 -4.95 9.04 20.59
N PHE A 128 -5.67 8.28 19.76
CA PHE A 128 -5.17 7.77 18.49
C PHE A 128 -5.89 8.52 17.38
N ASP A 129 -5.13 9.24 16.56
CA ASP A 129 -5.70 10.14 15.56
C ASP A 129 -4.82 10.21 14.31
N VAL A 130 -5.39 10.77 13.26
CA VAL A 130 -4.65 11.13 12.05
C VAL A 130 -4.01 12.50 12.25
N ASN A 131 -2.70 12.57 12.07
CA ASN A 131 -1.95 13.82 12.13
C ASN A 131 -1.98 14.54 10.76
N ASP A 132 -1.77 15.86 10.81
CA ASP A 132 -1.40 16.71 9.67
C ASP A 132 -2.42 16.76 8.51
N PHE A 133 -3.33 17.74 8.53
CA PHE A 133 -4.37 17.95 7.51
C PHE A 133 -3.97 18.98 6.43
N ASP A 134 -2.69 19.35 6.36
CA ASP A 134 -2.22 20.45 5.52
C ASP A 134 -2.27 20.11 4.02
N GLU A 135 -2.41 18.83 3.66
CA GLU A 135 -2.60 18.34 2.29
C GLU A 135 -4.06 18.09 1.90
N GLY A 136 -5.04 18.53 2.71
CA GLY A 136 -6.45 18.29 2.49
C GLY A 136 -7.04 19.02 1.27
N TYR A 137 -7.90 18.35 0.50
CA TYR A 137 -8.62 18.96 -0.63
C TYR A 137 -9.95 18.26 -0.89
N VAL A 138 -10.81 18.87 -1.72
CA VAL A 138 -12.07 18.27 -2.14
C VAL A 138 -11.81 17.29 -3.28
N GLY A 139 -12.14 16.02 -3.05
CA GLY A 139 -11.95 14.97 -4.05
C GLY A 139 -12.73 13.69 -3.72
N PRO A 140 -12.52 12.62 -4.51
CA PRO A 140 -13.16 11.35 -4.27
C PRO A 140 -12.65 10.65 -3.01
N PHE A 141 -13.56 10.22 -2.13
CA PHE A 141 -13.18 9.53 -0.88
C PHE A 141 -12.35 8.27 -1.15
N THR A 142 -12.54 7.62 -2.31
CA THR A 142 -11.83 6.40 -2.68
C THR A 142 -10.33 6.62 -2.82
N TRP A 143 -9.87 7.86 -3.02
CA TRP A 143 -8.45 8.17 -3.10
C TRP A 143 -7.75 7.96 -1.77
N ASP A 144 -8.33 8.45 -0.67
CA ASP A 144 -7.80 8.21 0.68
C ASP A 144 -7.85 6.74 1.07
N VAL A 145 -8.96 6.06 0.79
CA VAL A 145 -9.10 4.61 1.06
C VAL A 145 -8.03 3.82 0.31
N LYS A 146 -7.87 4.06 -1.01
CA LYS A 146 -6.85 3.40 -1.82
C LYS A 146 -5.44 3.74 -1.33
N ARG A 147 -5.22 5.00 -0.92
CA ARG A 147 -3.92 5.45 -0.43
C ARG A 147 -3.54 4.72 0.84
N LEU A 148 -4.46 4.68 1.79
CA LEU A 148 -4.29 4.00 3.06
C LEU A 148 -4.09 2.49 2.85
N VAL A 149 -4.92 1.85 2.04
CA VAL A 149 -4.80 0.41 1.73
C VAL A 149 -3.44 0.08 1.12
N ALA A 150 -2.99 0.85 0.12
CA ALA A 150 -1.69 0.64 -0.50
C ALA A 150 -0.54 0.82 0.51
N SER A 151 -0.65 1.81 1.39
CA SER A 151 0.34 2.06 2.44
C SER A 151 0.46 0.88 3.42
N ILE A 152 -0.68 0.32 3.88
CA ILE A 152 -0.71 -0.82 4.79
C ILE A 152 -0.20 -2.08 4.09
N ASN A 153 -0.53 -2.27 2.81
CA ASN A 153 0.01 -3.37 2.01
C ASN A 153 1.55 -3.32 1.98
N LEU A 154 2.14 -2.15 1.69
CA LEU A 154 3.60 -1.98 1.65
C LEU A 154 4.25 -2.21 3.03
N ILE A 155 3.66 -1.67 4.10
CA ILE A 155 4.16 -1.87 5.47
C ILE A 155 4.13 -3.35 5.86
N THR A 156 3.01 -4.04 5.62
CA THR A 156 2.85 -5.45 6.01
C THR A 156 3.69 -6.38 5.16
N TYR A 157 3.85 -6.07 3.87
CA TYR A 157 4.75 -6.79 2.96
C TYR A 157 6.22 -6.67 3.41
N SER A 158 6.69 -5.45 3.72
CA SER A 158 8.06 -5.25 4.25
C SER A 158 8.32 -5.95 5.59
N LYS A 159 7.25 -6.20 6.37
CA LYS A 159 7.29 -6.99 7.62
C LYS A 159 7.13 -8.50 7.40
N ALA A 160 7.11 -8.97 6.15
CA ALA A 160 6.98 -10.37 5.75
C ALA A 160 5.69 -11.05 6.26
N TYR A 161 4.57 -10.33 6.28
CA TYR A 161 3.27 -10.92 6.57
C TYR A 161 2.83 -11.79 5.37
N SER A 162 2.05 -12.84 5.62
CA SER A 162 1.52 -13.68 4.53
C SER A 162 0.43 -12.95 3.74
N ASP A 163 0.27 -13.28 2.46
CA ASP A 163 -0.76 -12.70 1.58
C ASP A 163 -2.17 -12.81 2.19
N GLU A 164 -2.47 -13.92 2.87
CA GLU A 164 -3.75 -14.12 3.57
C GLU A 164 -3.92 -13.13 4.72
N LYS A 165 -2.86 -12.89 5.49
CA LYS A 165 -2.92 -11.96 6.63
C LYS A 165 -3.05 -10.52 6.14
N ILE A 166 -2.32 -10.16 5.08
CA ILE A 166 -2.42 -8.86 4.43
C ILE A 166 -3.84 -8.63 3.92
N ALA A 167 -4.42 -9.61 3.19
CA ALA A 167 -5.78 -9.52 2.70
C ALA A 167 -6.82 -9.40 3.83
N GLN A 168 -6.62 -10.11 4.95
CA GLN A 168 -7.49 -9.99 6.13
C GLN A 168 -7.44 -8.57 6.71
N LEU A 169 -6.24 -8.00 6.88
CA LEU A 169 -6.05 -6.66 7.41
C LEU A 169 -6.67 -5.60 6.50
N ILE A 170 -6.44 -5.70 5.18
CA ILE A 170 -7.01 -4.78 4.20
C ILE A 170 -8.54 -4.84 4.20
N ARG A 171 -9.14 -6.03 4.28
CA ARG A 171 -10.61 -6.16 4.38
C ARG A 171 -11.14 -5.51 5.65
N CYS A 172 -10.50 -5.77 6.79
CA CYS A 172 -10.88 -5.17 8.07
C CYS A 172 -10.83 -3.64 8.00
N LEU A 173 -9.75 -3.10 7.43
CA LEU A 173 -9.55 -1.67 7.22
C LEU A 173 -10.69 -1.07 6.38
N VAL A 174 -10.93 -1.63 5.19
CA VAL A 174 -11.95 -1.11 4.26
C VAL A 174 -13.37 -1.25 4.83
N SER A 175 -13.66 -2.28 5.63
CA SER A 175 -14.96 -2.43 6.29
C SER A 175 -15.18 -1.49 7.48
N SER A 176 -14.11 -0.89 8.01
CA SER A 176 -14.17 0.03 9.15
C SER A 176 -14.14 1.50 8.73
N TYR A 177 -13.83 1.76 7.45
CA TYR A 177 -13.87 3.07 6.83
C TYR A 177 -15.31 3.40 6.38
#